data_AF-A0A5R8WP71-F1
#
_entry.id   AF-A0A5R8WP71-F1
#
_cell.length_a   1.000
_cell.length_b   1.000
_cell.length_c   1.000
_cell.angle_alpha   90.00
_cell.angle_beta   90.00
_cell.angle_gamma   90.00
#
_symmetry.space_group_name_H-M   'P 1'
#
loop_
_entity.id
_entity.type
_entity.pdbx_description
1 polymer ?
#
loop_
_entity_poly.entity_id
_entity_poly.type
_entity_poly.pdbx_seq_one_letter_code
_entity_poly.pdbx_strand_id
1 'polypeptide(L)'
;MTSDELAQAGFLSARSITSAPQYTEGRLYVRLTSAGSLRMFVPFDTSQEVELSTGNLLHPDVLYRGSVRDAVALVQLAQHWSES
;
A
#
# COMPACT_ATOMS: atom_id res chain seq x y z
N MET A 1 0.58 7.86 9.76
CA MET A 1 -0.35 6.73 9.59
C MET A 1 0.12 5.58 10.46
N THR A 2 -0.81 4.93 11.16
CA THR A 2 -0.51 3.78 12.03
C THR A 2 -0.84 2.47 11.33
N SER A 3 -0.34 1.35 11.86
CA SER A 3 -0.66 0.03 11.31
C SER A 3 -2.14 -0.34 11.50
N ASP A 4 -2.79 0.19 12.54
CA ASP A 4 -4.20 -0.11 12.84
C ASP A 4 -5.14 0.58 11.85
N GLU A 5 -4.83 1.83 11.47
CA GLU A 5 -5.57 2.56 10.43
C GLU A 5 -5.54 1.81 9.09
N LEU A 6 -4.38 1.26 8.72
CA LEU A 6 -4.22 0.46 7.50
C LEU A 6 -4.97 -0.87 7.58
N ALA A 7 -4.96 -1.54 8.73
CA ALA A 7 -5.72 -2.78 8.93
C ALA A 7 -7.23 -2.55 8.78
N GLN A 8 -7.76 -1.45 9.34
CA GLN A 8 -9.17 -1.07 9.17
C GLN A 8 -9.54 -0.79 7.70
N ALA A 9 -8.59 -0.31 6.91
CA ALA A 9 -8.73 -0.11 5.47
C ALA A 9 -8.65 -1.43 4.66
N GLY A 10 -8.49 -2.58 5.32
CA GLY A 10 -8.35 -3.89 4.68
C GLY A 10 -6.95 -4.17 4.15
N PHE A 11 -5.96 -3.35 4.50
CA PHE A 11 -4.56 -3.62 4.17
C PHE A 11 -3.92 -4.55 5.19
N LEU A 12 -3.24 -5.57 4.69
CA LEU A 12 -2.46 -6.51 5.45
C LEU A 12 -0.98 -6.20 5.28
N SER A 13 -0.20 -6.25 6.36
CA SER A 13 1.26 -6.17 6.26
C SER A 13 1.78 -7.31 5.39
N ALA A 14 2.59 -7.01 4.36
CA ALA A 14 3.16 -8.02 3.48
C ALA A 14 4.05 -9.02 4.25
N ARG A 15 4.63 -8.59 5.37
CA ARG A 15 5.44 -9.42 6.29
C ARG A 15 4.62 -10.54 6.96
N SER A 16 3.30 -10.34 7.08
CA SER A 16 2.39 -11.35 7.62
C SER A 16 1.91 -12.35 6.56
N ILE A 17 2.14 -12.06 5.28
CA ILE A 17 1.67 -12.86 4.14
C ILE A 17 2.83 -13.66 3.53
N THR A 18 4.03 -13.09 3.51
CA THR A 18 5.19 -13.71 2.86
C THR A 18 6.45 -13.48 3.69
N SER A 19 7.44 -14.37 3.57
CA SER A 19 8.80 -14.20 4.10
C SER A 19 9.65 -13.23 3.27
N ALA A 20 9.02 -12.40 2.42
CA ALA A 20 9.72 -11.44 1.55
C ALA A 20 10.72 -10.57 2.34
N PRO A 21 11.82 -10.14 1.69
CA PRO A 21 12.86 -9.35 2.33
C PRO A 21 12.27 -8.12 3.04
N GLN A 22 12.79 -7.85 4.23
CA GLN A 22 12.41 -6.67 4.98
C GLN A 22 12.80 -5.44 4.16
N TYR A 23 11.81 -4.63 3.81
CA TYR A 23 12.05 -3.31 3.24
C TYR A 23 12.79 -2.49 4.30
N THR A 24 14.03 -2.09 4.00
CA THR A 24 14.88 -1.32 4.93
C THR A 24 14.42 0.13 5.07
N GLU A 25 13.67 0.63 4.08
CA GLU A 25 13.28 2.03 3.96
C GLU A 25 11.78 2.27 4.21
N GLY A 26 11.01 1.22 4.48
CA GLY A 26 9.57 1.35 4.66
C GLY A 26 8.87 0.03 4.93
N ARG A 27 7.54 0.05 4.74
CA ARG A 27 6.66 -1.09 4.91
C ARG A 27 5.81 -1.29 3.66
N LEU A 28 5.68 -2.53 3.25
CA LEU A 28 4.75 -2.92 2.20
C LEU A 28 3.47 -3.47 2.81
N TYR A 29 2.34 -2.96 2.34
CA TYR A 29 1.00 -3.42 2.68
C TYR A 29 0.30 -3.93 1.42
N VAL A 30 -0.58 -4.92 1.58
CA VAL A 30 -1.31 -5.56 0.49
C VAL A 30 -2.79 -5.63 0.84
N ARG A 31 -3.65 -5.25 -0.11
CA ARG A 31 -5.09 -5.44 -0.04
C ARG A 31 -5.55 -6.26 -1.24
N LEU A 32 -6.33 -7.30 -0.99
CA LEU A 32 -6.93 -8.11 -2.05
C LEU A 32 -8.23 -7.45 -2.54
N THR A 33 -8.41 -7.41 -3.85
CA THR A 33 -9.57 -6.82 -4.53
C THR A 33 -10.08 -7.79 -5.60
N SER A 34 -11.26 -7.54 -6.16
CA SER A 34 -11.78 -8.33 -7.30
C SER A 34 -10.92 -8.21 -8.55
N ALA A 35 -10.17 -7.12 -8.71
CA ALA A 35 -9.28 -6.87 -9.85
C ALA A 35 -7.85 -7.44 -9.65
N GLY A 36 -7.54 -7.97 -8.47
CA GLY A 36 -6.20 -8.46 -8.13
C GLY A 36 -5.69 -7.92 -6.79
N SER A 37 -4.39 -7.68 -6.67
CA SER A 37 -3.77 -7.15 -5.44
C SER A 37 -3.40 -5.68 -5.58
N LEU A 38 -3.86 -4.86 -4.65
CA LEU A 38 -3.35 -3.52 -4.43
C LEU A 38 -2.22 -3.58 -3.43
N ARG A 39 -1.11 -2.91 -3.75
CA ARG A 39 0.10 -2.86 -2.94
C ARG A 39 0.41 -1.43 -2.61
N MET A 40 0.83 -1.21 -1.38
CA MET A 40 1.13 0.11 -0.87
C MET A 40 2.47 0.11 -0.15
N PHE A 41 3.39 0.91 -0.66
CA PHE A 41 4.66 1.15 0.00
C PHE A 41 4.56 2.44 0.83
N VAL A 42 4.77 2.29 2.14
CA VAL A 42 4.79 3.39 3.11
C VAL A 42 6.22 3.56 3.61
N PRO A 43 6.93 4.64 3.23
CA PRO A 43 8.29 4.88 3.70
C PRO A 43 8.33 5.16 5.22
N PHE A 44 9.45 4.85 5.86
CA PHE A 44 9.66 5.24 7.27
C PHE A 44 9.87 6.74 7.43
N ASP A 45 10.52 7.35 6.43
CA ASP A 45 10.64 8.79 6.32
C ASP A 45 9.34 9.35 5.73
N THR A 46 8.58 10.06 6.56
CA THR A 46 7.29 10.65 6.17
C THR A 46 7.42 11.82 5.20
N SER A 47 8.64 12.28 4.89
CA SER A 47 8.88 13.24 3.81
C SER A 47 8.89 12.60 2.41
N GLN A 48 8.99 11.26 2.35
CA GLN A 48 8.95 10.51 1.10
C GLN A 48 7.51 10.18 0.68
N GLU A 49 7.33 10.01 -0.63
CA GLU A 49 6.03 9.74 -1.22
C GLU A 49 5.56 8.30 -0.97
N VAL A 50 4.24 8.14 -0.81
CA VAL A 50 3.59 6.82 -0.79
C VAL A 50 3.43 6.36 -2.24
N GLU A 51 3.64 5.07 -2.47
CA GLU A 51 3.36 4.43 -3.75
C GLU A 51 2.19 3.45 -3.63
N LEU A 52 1.24 3.54 -4.56
CA LEU A 52 0.17 2.55 -4.76
C LEU A 52 0.38 1.87 -6.10
N SER A 53 0.43 0.54 -6.11
CA SER A 53 0.66 -0.26 -7.32
C SER A 53 -0.19 -1.53 -7.39
N THR A 54 -0.38 -2.04 -8.60
CA THR A 54 -1.03 -3.33 -8.89
C THR A 54 -0.10 -4.21 -9.74
N GLY A 55 -0.51 -5.41 -10.11
CA GLY A 55 0.28 -6.31 -10.98
C GLY A 55 1.38 -7.11 -10.26
N ASN A 56 2.46 -7.42 -10.96
CA ASN A 56 3.53 -8.31 -10.48
C ASN A 56 4.45 -7.61 -9.46
N LEU A 57 4.96 -8.36 -8.47
CA LEU A 57 5.91 -7.86 -7.48
C LEU A 57 7.19 -7.25 -8.09
N LEU A 58 7.75 -7.90 -9.11
CA LEU A 58 9.00 -7.49 -9.77
C LEU A 58 8.77 -6.42 -10.83
N HIS A 59 7.54 -6.30 -11.33
CA HIS A 59 7.13 -5.31 -12.33
C HIS A 59 5.78 -4.71 -11.91
N PRO A 60 5.78 -3.78 -10.94
CA PRO A 60 4.56 -3.14 -10.48
C PRO A 60 4.03 -2.15 -11.51
N ASP A 61 2.71 -2.20 -11.73
CA ASP A 61 1.99 -1.14 -12.42
C ASP A 61 1.67 -0.06 -11.38
N VAL A 62 2.44 1.03 -11.39
CA VAL A 62 2.28 2.14 -10.44
C VAL A 62 1.02 2.94 -10.81
N LEU A 63 0.05 2.97 -9.91
CA LEU A 63 -1.23 3.69 -10.07
C LEU A 63 -1.15 5.10 -9.50
N TYR A 64 -0.34 5.28 -8.45
CA TYR A 64 -0.16 6.57 -7.79
C TYR A 64 1.20 6.63 -7.10
N ARG A 65 1.82 7.82 -7.18
CA ARG A 65 2.94 8.21 -6.33
C ARG A 65 2.73 9.66 -5.89
N GLY A 66 2.81 9.90 -4.58
CA GLY A 66 2.64 11.25 -4.05
C GLY A 66 2.52 11.30 -2.54
N SER A 67 2.46 12.52 -2.02
CA SER A 67 2.24 12.77 -0.59
C SER A 67 0.81 12.42 -0.20
N VAL A 68 0.64 11.61 0.84
CA VAL A 68 -0.67 11.29 1.40
C VAL A 68 -0.77 11.88 2.80
N ARG A 69 -1.77 12.76 2.99
CA ARG A 69 -1.91 13.57 4.20
C ARG A 69 -2.18 12.73 5.45
N ASP A 70 -3.05 11.74 5.31
CA ASP A 70 -3.53 10.90 6.40
C ASP A 70 -4.08 9.56 5.85
N ALA A 71 -4.41 8.65 6.77
CA ALA A 71 -4.90 7.33 6.40
C ALA A 71 -6.29 7.35 5.73
N VAL A 72 -7.10 8.39 5.95
CA VAL A 72 -8.43 8.51 5.32
C VAL A 72 -8.26 8.81 3.84
N ALA A 73 -7.42 9.79 3.49
CA ALA A 73 -7.09 10.10 2.10
C ALA A 73 -6.50 8.88 1.36
N LEU A 74 -5.73 8.07 2.08
CA LEU A 74 -5.17 6.83 1.56
C LEU A 74 -6.24 5.76 1.27
N VAL A 75 -7.20 5.58 2.19
CA VAL A 75 -8.33 4.66 2.00
C VAL A 75 -9.13 5.07 0.78
N GLN A 76 -9.45 6.36 0.65
CA GLN A 76 -10.19 6.89 -0.50
C GLN A 76 -9.43 6.65 -1.81
N LEU A 77 -8.11 6.90 -1.81
CA LEU A 77 -7.25 6.62 -2.95
C LEU A 77 -7.25 5.12 -3.31
N ALA A 78 -7.15 4.24 -2.31
CA ALA A 78 -7.18 2.79 -2.54
C ALA A 78 -8.55 2.30 -3.01
N GLN A 79 -9.64 2.86 -2.50
CA GLN A 79 -11.01 2.55 -2.92
C GLN A 79 -11.26 2.89 -4.37
N HIS A 80 -10.80 4.07 -4.81
CA HIS A 80 -10.90 4.51 -6.21
C HIS A 80 -10.39 3.44 -7.20
N TRP A 81 -9.28 2.77 -6.84
CA TRP A 81 -8.66 1.74 -7.68
C TRP A 81 -9.07 0.29 -7.32
N SER A 82 -9.85 0.08 -6.26
CA SER A 82 -10.37 -1.25 -5.92
C SER A 82 -11.67 -1.58 -6.63
N GLU A 83 -12.40 -0.55 -7.07
CA GLU A 83 -13.73 -0.64 -7.68
C GLU A 83 -13.70 -0.38 -9.20
N SER A 84 -12.54 -0.02 -9.75
CA SER A 84 -12.29 0.16 -11.19
C SER A 84 -11.90 -1.16 -11.86
#